data_AF-A0A0W0TJ00-F1
#
_entry.id   AF-A0A0W0TJ00-F1
#
_cell.length_a   1.000
_cell.length_b   1.000
_cell.length_c   1.000
_cell.angle_alpha   90.00
_cell.angle_beta   90.00
_cell.angle_gamma   90.00
#
_symmetry.space_group_name_H-M   'P 1'
#
loop_
_entity.id
_entity.type
_entity.pdbx_description
1 polymer ?
#
loop_
_entity_poly.entity_id
_entity_poly.type
_entity_poly.pdbx_seq_one_letter_code
_entity_poly.pdbx_strand_id
1 'polypeptide(L)'
;MLRSDFILATGVKNAYQKEYGYIGLADTFSKTLHRFLDWDDRYGHPSLTLATDTYDGGVFYAGYICQRKGYLQVYLASGRYDRTDLTTEQTAILEAYIAAQFQVAYGNQEIVFDYANPDDSFYHTTFFSHGIFPKTNPQRRYTQTLIRDILSEINSDSDRLKNIPSLEKEEDVATNTIYNPS
;
A
#
# COMPACT_ATOMS: atom_id res chain seq x y z
N MET A 1 -4.59 13.04 -8.19
CA MET A 1 -5.87 12.39 -7.83
C MET A 1 -5.59 10.92 -7.51
N LEU A 2 -5.86 10.48 -6.28
CA LEU A 2 -5.82 9.06 -5.93
C LEU A 2 -6.98 8.35 -6.66
N ARG A 3 -6.67 7.29 -7.39
CA ARG A 3 -7.67 6.45 -8.05
C ARG A 3 -8.50 5.71 -6.98
N SER A 4 -9.83 5.79 -7.07
CA SER A 4 -10.77 5.17 -6.12
C SER A 4 -11.20 3.76 -6.52
N ASP A 5 -10.80 3.30 -7.69
CA ASP A 5 -11.12 1.99 -8.27
C ASP A 5 -10.08 0.91 -7.94
N PHE A 6 -9.08 1.25 -7.12
CA PHE A 6 -8.15 0.27 -6.59
C PHE A 6 -8.80 -0.62 -5.53
N ILE A 7 -8.54 -1.92 -5.63
CA ILE A 7 -8.87 -2.90 -4.61
C ILE A 7 -7.57 -3.33 -3.95
N LEU A 8 -7.56 -3.30 -2.61
CA LEU A 8 -6.52 -3.95 -1.82
C LEU A 8 -7.00 -5.35 -1.45
N ALA A 9 -6.36 -6.38 -2.00
CA ALA A 9 -6.47 -7.70 -1.39
C ALA A 9 -5.83 -7.62 0.00
N THR A 10 -6.48 -8.10 1.05
CA THR A 10 -5.98 -7.91 2.41
C THR A 10 -5.53 -9.19 3.09
N GLY A 11 -5.57 -10.37 2.47
CA GLY A 11 -5.34 -11.64 3.17
C GLY A 11 -4.01 -11.73 3.95
N VAL A 12 -4.05 -12.37 5.14
CA VAL A 12 -2.87 -12.69 5.97
C VAL A 12 -2.39 -14.11 5.68
N LYS A 13 -1.07 -14.34 5.51
CA LYS A 13 -0.54 -15.70 5.26
C LYS A 13 -0.41 -16.52 6.54
N ASN A 14 -0.93 -17.75 6.51
CA ASN A 14 -0.66 -18.78 7.52
C ASN A 14 0.30 -19.87 7.04
N ALA A 15 0.50 -20.00 5.72
CA ALA A 15 1.33 -21.05 5.11
C ALA A 15 2.77 -21.13 5.66
N TYR A 16 3.32 -20.00 6.13
CA TYR A 16 4.68 -19.93 6.65
C TYR A 16 4.82 -20.37 8.11
N GLN A 17 3.74 -20.76 8.80
CA GLN A 17 3.86 -21.40 10.10
C GLN A 17 4.67 -22.70 10.01
N LYS A 18 4.42 -23.52 8.99
CA LYS A 18 5.16 -24.79 8.79
C LYS A 18 6.58 -24.58 8.28
N GLU A 19 6.80 -23.58 7.44
CA GLU A 19 8.09 -23.34 6.77
C GLU A 19 9.06 -22.49 7.60
N TYR A 20 8.53 -21.48 8.30
CA TYR A 20 9.34 -20.49 9.04
C TYR A 20 8.94 -20.34 10.52
N GLY A 21 7.88 -21.00 10.98
CA GLY A 21 7.47 -20.92 12.39
C GLY A 21 6.65 -19.68 12.77
N TYR A 22 5.97 -19.04 11.82
CA TYR A 22 5.06 -17.92 12.11
C TYR A 22 3.94 -18.31 13.11
N ILE A 23 3.82 -17.62 14.26
CA ILE A 23 2.78 -17.86 15.28
C ILE A 23 1.84 -16.67 15.56
N GLY A 24 1.82 -15.66 14.70
CA GLY A 24 1.22 -14.36 15.04
C GLY A 24 -0.28 -14.38 15.25
N LEU A 25 -1.00 -15.14 14.44
CA LEU A 25 -2.43 -15.33 14.66
C LEU A 25 -2.70 -16.09 15.96
N ALA A 26 -1.90 -17.11 16.27
CA ALA A 26 -2.06 -17.89 17.49
C ALA A 26 -1.82 -17.06 18.76
N ASP A 27 -0.83 -16.15 18.72
CA ASP A 27 -0.50 -15.24 19.82
C ASP A 27 -1.48 -14.06 19.95
N THR A 28 -2.12 -13.65 18.85
CA THR A 28 -3.01 -12.49 18.82
C THR A 28 -4.43 -12.86 19.23
N PHE A 29 -4.94 -13.99 18.73
CA PHE A 29 -6.31 -14.42 19.00
C PHE A 29 -6.38 -15.37 20.19
N SER A 30 -7.42 -15.24 21.02
CA SER A 30 -7.67 -16.19 22.10
C SER A 30 -7.93 -17.59 21.52
N LYS A 31 -7.52 -18.64 22.25
CA LYS A 31 -7.70 -20.04 21.82
C LYS A 31 -9.15 -20.39 21.45
N THR A 32 -10.12 -19.72 22.05
CA THR A 32 -11.56 -19.88 21.77
C THR A 32 -11.95 -19.42 20.36
N LEU A 33 -11.20 -18.49 19.77
CA LEU A 33 -11.43 -17.95 18.42
C LEU A 33 -10.68 -18.73 17.34
N HIS A 34 -9.72 -19.59 17.70
CA HIS A 34 -8.88 -20.34 16.76
C HIS A 34 -9.66 -21.23 15.79
N ARG A 35 -10.86 -21.70 16.18
CA ARG A 35 -11.75 -22.50 15.31
C ARG A 35 -12.32 -21.72 14.13
N PHE A 36 -12.27 -20.39 14.17
CA PHE A 36 -12.75 -19.51 13.10
C PHE A 36 -11.62 -19.02 12.19
N LEU A 37 -10.38 -19.39 12.48
CA LEU A 37 -9.22 -19.07 11.66
C LEU A 37 -9.01 -20.20 10.65
N ASP A 38 -8.85 -19.83 9.38
CA ASP A 38 -8.40 -20.77 8.35
C ASP A 38 -6.87 -20.88 8.41
N TRP A 39 -6.39 -21.93 9.07
CA TRP A 39 -4.96 -22.20 9.26
C TRP A 39 -4.27 -22.68 7.98
N ASP A 40 -5.03 -23.14 6.99
CA ASP A 40 -4.52 -23.65 5.73
C ASP A 40 -4.63 -22.60 4.60
N ASP A 41 -5.10 -21.39 4.89
CA ASP A 41 -5.14 -20.30 3.91
C ASP A 41 -3.72 -19.92 3.44
N ARG A 42 -3.49 -20.19 2.16
CA ARG A 42 -2.21 -20.01 1.47
C ARG A 42 -2.08 -18.64 0.81
N TYR A 43 -3.14 -17.83 0.74
CA TYR A 43 -3.22 -16.73 -0.24
C TYR A 43 -3.36 -15.32 0.33
N GLY A 44 -2.55 -14.99 1.33
CA GLY A 44 -2.35 -13.60 1.76
C GLY A 44 -1.25 -12.87 0.99
N HIS A 45 -1.51 -12.39 -0.22
CA HIS A 45 -0.62 -11.42 -0.88
C HIS A 45 -1.36 -10.09 -0.96
N PRO A 46 -1.18 -9.18 0.00
CA PRO A 46 -1.78 -7.88 -0.12
C PRO A 46 -1.27 -7.23 -1.40
N SER A 47 -2.20 -7.00 -2.30
CA SER A 47 -1.93 -6.45 -3.62
C SER A 47 -2.90 -5.34 -3.92
N LEU A 48 -2.36 -4.24 -4.44
CA LEU A 48 -3.14 -3.16 -4.99
C LEU A 48 -3.33 -3.45 -6.48
N THR A 49 -4.57 -3.71 -6.88
CA THR A 49 -4.93 -4.06 -8.26
C THR A 49 -6.20 -3.34 -8.68
N LEU A 50 -6.52 -3.41 -9.97
CA LEU A 50 -7.75 -2.85 -10.52
C LEU A 50 -8.83 -3.91 -10.58
N ALA A 51 -10.06 -3.52 -10.23
CA ALA A 51 -11.23 -4.33 -10.48
C ALA A 51 -11.44 -4.43 -12.00
N THR A 52 -11.13 -5.58 -12.58
CA THR A 52 -11.39 -5.86 -13.99
C THR A 52 -12.10 -7.21 -14.10
N ASP A 53 -13.06 -7.32 -15.02
CA ASP A 53 -13.79 -8.58 -15.26
C ASP A 53 -12.86 -9.68 -15.84
N THR A 54 -11.68 -9.27 -16.29
CA THR A 54 -10.59 -10.12 -16.75
C THR A 54 -9.29 -9.67 -16.08
N TYR A 55 -8.79 -10.45 -15.12
CA TYR A 55 -7.49 -10.19 -14.48
C TYR A 55 -6.39 -10.05 -15.55
N ASP A 56 -5.88 -8.83 -15.72
CA ASP A 56 -4.86 -8.48 -16.72
C ASP A 56 -3.42 -8.75 -16.22
N GLY A 57 -3.28 -9.26 -14.99
CA GLY A 57 -1.99 -9.42 -14.34
C GLY A 57 -1.40 -8.11 -13.79
N GLY A 58 -2.14 -7.00 -13.88
CA GLY A 58 -1.74 -5.68 -13.41
C GLY A 58 -1.76 -5.58 -11.90
N VAL A 59 -0.59 -5.76 -11.28
CA VAL A 59 -0.36 -5.51 -9.86
C VAL A 59 0.43 -4.22 -9.73
N PHE A 60 -0.19 -3.20 -9.14
CA PHE A 60 0.43 -1.88 -8.92
C PHE A 60 1.32 -1.87 -7.68
N TYR A 61 1.01 -2.78 -6.76
CA TYR A 61 1.72 -2.94 -5.50
C TYR A 61 1.50 -4.36 -4.97
N ALA A 62 2.52 -5.03 -4.47
CA ALA A 62 2.36 -6.29 -3.75
C ALA A 62 3.34 -6.40 -2.59
N GLY A 63 2.88 -7.02 -1.51
CA GLY A 63 3.70 -7.28 -0.35
C GLY A 63 3.17 -8.47 0.43
N TYR A 64 3.48 -8.47 1.71
CA TYR A 64 3.09 -9.47 2.68
C TYR A 64 2.70 -8.77 3.97
N ILE A 65 1.76 -9.35 4.70
CA ILE A 65 1.35 -8.86 6.01
C ILE A 65 1.46 -9.96 7.06
N CYS A 66 1.77 -9.55 8.28
CA CYS A 66 1.76 -10.39 9.46
C CYS A 66 1.10 -9.65 10.61
N GLN A 67 0.15 -10.30 11.28
CA GLN A 67 -0.34 -9.83 12.56
C GLN A 67 0.74 -10.04 13.64
N ARG A 68 1.02 -8.97 14.41
CA ARG A 68 1.89 -8.98 15.59
C ARG A 68 1.08 -8.58 16.82
N LYS A 69 1.66 -8.73 18.00
CA LYS A 69 1.02 -8.26 19.24
C LYS A 69 0.93 -6.73 19.24
N GLY A 70 -0.27 -6.21 18.99
CA GLY A 70 -0.61 -4.78 19.07
C GLY A 70 -0.45 -3.97 17.78
N TYR A 71 0.00 -4.58 16.68
CA TYR A 71 0.13 -3.90 15.39
C TYR A 71 0.12 -4.88 14.21
N LEU A 72 -0.18 -4.37 13.01
CA LEU A 72 -0.05 -5.10 11.76
C LEU A 72 1.29 -4.73 11.12
N GLN A 73 2.12 -5.74 10.85
CA GLN A 73 3.41 -5.54 10.19
C GLN A 73 3.24 -5.82 8.70
N VAL A 74 3.84 -4.97 7.88
CA VAL A 74 3.75 -5.01 6.43
C VAL A 74 5.15 -5.02 5.84
N TYR A 75 5.36 -5.94 4.90
CA TYR A 75 6.59 -6.14 4.16
C TYR A 75 6.28 -5.90 2.68
N LEU A 76 6.70 -4.74 2.18
CA LEU A 76 6.35 -4.24 0.84
C LEU A 76 7.40 -4.63 -0.21
N ALA A 77 7.82 -5.88 -0.21
CA ALA A 77 8.70 -6.41 -1.24
C ALA A 77 8.14 -7.74 -1.70
N SER A 78 7.67 -7.83 -2.95
CA SER A 78 7.17 -9.08 -3.52
C SER A 78 7.72 -9.27 -4.93
N GLY A 79 8.82 -10.01 -5.03
CA GLY A 79 9.46 -10.36 -6.31
C GLY A 79 9.71 -9.14 -7.20
N ARG A 80 9.04 -9.09 -8.36
CA ARG A 80 9.21 -8.04 -9.38
C ARG A 80 8.42 -6.75 -9.11
N TYR A 81 7.74 -6.64 -7.97
CA TYR A 81 6.82 -5.53 -7.65
C TYR A 81 7.37 -4.57 -6.58
N ASP A 82 8.69 -4.47 -6.45
CA ASP A 82 9.32 -3.43 -5.64
C ASP A 82 9.22 -2.06 -6.34
N ARG A 83 8.80 -1.02 -5.60
CA ARG A 83 8.52 0.33 -6.12
C ARG A 83 9.61 1.28 -5.68
N THR A 84 10.74 1.25 -6.38
CA THR A 84 11.88 2.14 -6.16
C THR A 84 11.78 3.47 -6.92
N ASP A 85 10.73 3.64 -7.72
CA ASP A 85 10.45 4.81 -8.58
C ASP A 85 9.72 5.95 -7.85
N LEU A 86 9.21 5.71 -6.64
CA LEU A 86 8.38 6.66 -5.89
C LEU A 86 9.22 7.65 -5.09
N THR A 87 8.76 8.91 -5.03
CA THR A 87 9.30 9.88 -4.07
C THR A 87 8.89 9.54 -2.63
N THR A 88 9.54 10.16 -1.64
CA THR A 88 9.16 10.01 -0.22
C THR A 88 7.70 10.40 0.02
N GLU A 89 7.24 11.47 -0.61
CA GLU A 89 5.86 11.94 -0.49
C GLU A 89 4.87 10.96 -1.13
N GLN A 90 5.14 10.50 -2.35
CA GLN A 90 4.30 9.52 -3.03
C GLN A 90 4.23 8.19 -2.26
N THR A 91 5.35 7.77 -1.68
CA THR A 91 5.43 6.59 -0.81
C THR A 91 4.56 6.77 0.42
N ALA A 92 4.65 7.92 1.10
CA ALA A 92 3.85 8.20 2.29
C ALA A 92 2.35 8.22 2.01
N ILE A 93 1.94 8.82 0.88
CA ILE A 93 0.54 8.85 0.43
C ILE A 93 0.02 7.43 0.15
N LEU A 94 0.80 6.63 -0.58
CA LEU A 94 0.43 5.27 -0.95
C LEU A 94 0.33 4.36 0.27
N GLU A 95 1.33 4.42 1.15
CA GLU A 95 1.34 3.66 2.39
C GLU A 95 0.22 4.09 3.35
N ALA A 96 -0.09 5.39 3.44
CA ALA A 96 -1.23 5.87 4.23
C ALA A 96 -2.56 5.35 3.68
N TYR A 97 -2.74 5.30 2.35
CA TYR A 97 -3.92 4.70 1.73
C TYR A 97 -4.01 3.20 2.05
N ILE A 98 -2.93 2.44 1.88
CA ILE A 98 -2.87 1.00 2.18
C ILE A 98 -3.15 0.76 3.67
N ALA A 99 -2.54 1.55 4.55
CA ALA A 99 -2.74 1.47 5.99
C ALA A 99 -4.20 1.74 6.39
N ALA A 100 -4.85 2.72 5.77
CA ALA A 100 -6.27 2.99 5.99
C ALA A 100 -7.13 1.77 5.64
N GLN A 101 -6.87 1.12 4.49
CA GLN A 101 -7.58 -0.10 4.09
C GLN A 101 -7.33 -1.26 5.06
N PHE A 102 -6.10 -1.42 5.56
CA PHE A 102 -5.81 -2.41 6.59
C PHE A 102 -6.52 -2.12 7.92
N GLN A 103 -6.62 -0.85 8.33
CA GLN A 103 -7.37 -0.50 9.54
C GLN A 103 -8.88 -0.77 9.41
N VAL A 104 -9.43 -0.62 8.20
CA VAL A 104 -10.82 -1.02 7.90
C VAL A 104 -10.98 -2.55 8.01
N ALA A 105 -10.04 -3.32 7.47
CA ALA A 105 -10.14 -4.79 7.44
C ALA A 105 -9.80 -5.47 8.78
N TYR A 106 -8.80 -4.96 9.51
CA TYR A 106 -8.20 -5.61 10.69
C TYR A 106 -8.34 -4.82 11.97
N GLY A 107 -9.15 -3.75 11.96
CA GLY A 107 -9.39 -2.89 13.11
C GLY A 107 -8.34 -1.80 13.29
N ASN A 108 -8.62 -0.87 14.20
CA ASN A 108 -7.83 0.33 14.41
C ASN A 108 -6.54 0.08 15.22
N GLN A 109 -5.59 -0.62 14.60
CA GLN A 109 -4.24 -0.88 15.12
C GLN A 109 -3.19 -0.10 14.33
N GLU A 110 -1.99 0.07 14.90
CA GLU A 110 -0.86 0.67 14.17
C GLU A 110 -0.47 -0.24 13.00
N ILE A 111 -0.14 0.37 11.85
CA ILE A 111 0.39 -0.32 10.68
C ILE A 111 1.87 0.04 10.53
N VAL A 112 2.74 -0.98 10.50
CA VAL A 112 4.19 -0.80 10.47
C VAL A 112 4.73 -1.37 9.16
N PHE A 113 5.32 -0.51 8.34
CA PHE A 113 6.00 -0.90 7.11
C PHE A 113 7.49 -0.98 7.38
N ASP A 114 8.04 -2.19 7.28
CA ASP A 114 9.48 -2.41 7.37
C ASP A 114 10.15 -2.15 6.03
N TYR A 115 11.36 -1.58 6.08
CA TYR A 115 12.27 -1.70 4.94
C TYR A 115 12.57 -3.17 4.66
N ALA A 116 12.70 -3.46 3.38
CA ALA A 116 12.81 -4.79 2.83
C ALA A 116 13.73 -4.77 1.61
N ASN A 117 14.47 -5.86 1.41
CA ASN A 117 15.13 -6.15 0.15
C ASN A 117 14.66 -7.54 -0.33
N PRO A 118 13.98 -7.66 -1.49
CA PRO A 118 13.51 -8.94 -2.00
C PRO A 118 14.66 -9.90 -2.40
N ASP A 119 15.84 -9.37 -2.72
CA ASP A 119 17.01 -10.16 -3.12
C ASP A 119 17.81 -10.68 -1.92
N ASP A 120 17.50 -10.22 -0.71
CA ASP A 120 18.16 -10.66 0.52
C ASP A 120 17.22 -11.51 1.38
N SER A 121 17.50 -12.82 1.40
CA SER A 121 16.75 -13.82 2.15
C SER A 121 16.63 -13.53 3.65
N PHE A 122 17.51 -12.71 4.22
CA PHE A 122 17.43 -12.27 5.62
C PHE A 122 16.09 -11.58 5.90
N TYR A 123 15.63 -10.70 5.01
CA TYR A 123 14.41 -9.93 5.25
C TYR A 123 13.16 -10.81 5.20
N HIS A 124 13.07 -11.65 4.16
CA HIS A 124 11.97 -12.60 3.99
C HIS A 124 11.91 -13.56 5.19
N THR A 125 13.04 -14.17 5.56
CA THR A 125 13.10 -15.12 6.67
C THR A 125 12.77 -14.46 8.00
N THR A 126 13.30 -13.27 8.28
CA THR A 126 13.03 -12.54 9.52
C THR A 126 11.54 -12.19 9.63
N PHE A 127 10.93 -11.69 8.55
CA PHE A 127 9.52 -11.34 8.54
C PHE A 127 8.62 -12.55 8.82
N PHE A 128 8.84 -13.69 8.18
CA PHE A 128 7.99 -14.87 8.38
C PHE A 128 8.31 -15.69 9.64
N SER A 129 9.52 -15.61 10.18
CA SER A 129 9.92 -16.42 11.34
C SER A 129 9.46 -15.92 12.70
N HIS A 130 8.51 -14.97 12.73
CA HIS A 130 8.21 -14.23 13.96
C HIS A 130 9.40 -13.41 14.50
N GLY A 131 10.42 -13.20 13.67
CA GLY A 131 11.59 -12.42 14.00
C GLY A 131 11.28 -10.94 14.18
N ILE A 132 12.14 -10.27 14.96
CA ILE A 132 12.13 -8.83 15.13
C ILE A 132 13.28 -8.28 14.31
N PHE A 133 12.99 -7.37 13.39
CA PHE A 133 14.04 -6.68 12.66
C PHE A 133 14.94 -5.90 13.62
N PRO A 134 16.25 -5.77 13.32
CA PRO A 134 17.14 -4.93 14.10
C PRO A 134 16.58 -3.51 14.24
N LYS A 135 16.85 -2.83 15.36
CA LYS A 135 16.41 -1.44 15.58
C LYS A 135 16.91 -0.45 14.51
N THR A 136 17.95 -0.83 13.79
CA THR A 136 18.53 -0.07 12.68
C THR A 136 17.78 -0.28 11.36
N ASN A 137 16.88 -1.27 11.26
CA ASN A 137 16.03 -1.43 10.08
C ASN A 137 15.04 -0.26 10.03
N PRO A 138 15.01 0.52 8.94
CA PRO A 138 14.05 1.60 8.81
C PRO A 138 12.61 1.08 8.89
N GLN A 139 11.79 1.77 9.68
CA GLN A 139 10.36 1.47 9.84
C GLN A 139 9.56 2.75 9.64
N ARG A 140 8.49 2.66 8.85
CA ARG A 140 7.48 3.71 8.70
C ARG A 140 6.20 3.24 9.40
N ARG A 141 5.72 4.04 10.35
CA ARG A 141 4.62 3.66 11.24
C ARG A 141 3.44 4.59 11.04
N TYR A 142 2.27 4.00 10.86
CA TYR A 142 1.04 4.70 10.54
C TYR A 142 0.01 4.45 11.62
N THR A 143 -0.28 5.51 12.37
CA THR A 143 -1.41 5.57 13.31
C THR A 143 -2.62 6.16 12.61
N GLN A 144 -3.81 6.00 13.19
CA GLN A 144 -5.03 6.57 12.62
C GLN A 144 -4.97 8.10 12.42
N THR A 145 -4.29 8.81 13.33
CA THR A 145 -4.10 10.25 13.23
C THR A 145 -3.22 10.60 12.05
N LEU A 146 -2.04 9.99 11.95
CA LEU A 146 -1.10 10.27 10.86
C LEU A 146 -1.69 9.93 9.48
N ILE A 147 -2.41 8.81 9.38
CA ILE A 147 -3.12 8.43 8.15
C ILE A 147 -4.10 9.52 7.73
N ARG A 148 -4.91 10.01 8.68
CA ARG A 148 -5.91 11.05 8.41
C ARG A 148 -5.25 12.36 7.98
N ASP A 149 -4.18 12.76 8.66
CA ASP A 149 -3.47 14.00 8.36
C ASP A 149 -2.95 13.96 6.92
N ILE A 150 -2.18 12.92 6.55
CA ILE A 150 -1.65 12.73 5.19
C ILE A 150 -2.77 12.73 4.15
N LEU A 151 -3.85 11.96 4.37
CA LEU A 151 -4.92 11.84 3.38
C LEU A 151 -5.79 13.10 3.28
N SER A 152 -5.85 13.93 4.33
CA SER A 152 -6.57 15.20 4.32
C SER A 152 -5.82 16.32 3.57
N GLU A 153 -4.49 16.32 3.62
CA GLU A 153 -3.65 17.29 2.90
C GLU A 153 -3.78 17.13 1.38
N ILE A 154 -3.91 15.89 0.89
CA ILE A 154 -4.14 15.59 -0.54
C ILE A 154 -5.43 16.25 -1.06
N ASN A 155 -6.50 16.19 -0.28
CA ASN A 155 -7.78 16.79 -0.66
C ASN A 155 -7.70 18.32 -0.66
N SER A 156 -6.91 18.88 0.24
CA SER A 156 -6.68 20.32 0.36
C SER A 156 -5.94 20.89 -0.86
N ASP A 157 -4.96 20.16 -1.40
CA ASP A 157 -4.26 20.55 -2.64
C ASP A 157 -5.10 20.31 -3.90
N SER A 158 -5.99 19.31 -3.90
CA SER A 158 -6.97 19.15 -4.99
C SER A 158 -7.96 20.31 -5.05
N ASP A 159 -8.35 20.89 -3.91
CA ASP A 159 -9.24 22.05 -3.87
C ASP A 159 -8.51 23.35 -4.21
N ARG A 160 -7.19 23.43 -3.97
CA ARG A 160 -6.35 24.51 -4.51
C ARG A 160 -6.26 24.47 -6.04
N LEU A 161 -6.11 23.29 -6.63
CA LEU A 161 -6.06 23.10 -8.09
C LEU A 161 -7.40 23.41 -8.80
N LYS A 162 -8.55 23.21 -8.12
CA LYS A 162 -9.87 23.60 -8.63
C LYS A 162 -10.11 25.11 -8.61
N ASN A 163 -9.35 25.86 -7.81
CA ASN A 163 -9.45 27.31 -7.67
C ASN A 163 -8.39 28.07 -8.48
N ILE A 164 -7.60 27.38 -9.30
CA ILE A 164 -6.77 28.03 -10.31
C ILE A 164 -7.73 28.43 -11.45
N PRO A 165 -7.84 29.73 -11.80
CA PRO A 165 -8.62 30.15 -12.95
C PRO A 165 -8.15 29.35 -14.16
N SER A 166 -9.08 28.67 -14.83
CA SER A 166 -8.81 27.96 -16.07
C SER A 166 -8.07 28.90 -17.02
N LEU A 167 -6.82 28.58 -17.38
CA LEU A 167 -6.17 29.19 -18.53
C LEU A 167 -7.05 28.86 -19.73
N GLU A 168 -7.81 29.85 -20.18
CA GLU A 168 -8.63 29.76 -21.37
C GLU A 168 -7.75 29.32 -22.53
N LYS A 169 -8.27 28.37 -23.30
CA LYS A 169 -7.66 27.92 -24.55
C LYS A 169 -7.51 29.12 -25.48
N GLU A 170 -6.28 29.47 -25.83
CA GLU A 170 -6.03 30.19 -27.07
C GLU A 170 -6.26 29.21 -28.23
N GLU A 171 -7.44 29.25 -28.83
CA GLU A 171 -7.66 28.78 -30.20
C GLU A 171 -8.13 29.96 -31.08
N ASP A 172 -7.33 30.19 -32.12
CA ASP A 172 -7.62 30.77 -33.43
C ASP A 172 -8.06 32.24 -33.57
N VAL A 173 -7.13 33.10 -34.00
CA VAL A 173 -7.35 33.98 -35.18
C VAL A 173 -6.03 34.23 -35.92
N ALA A 174 -5.76 33.48 -36.99
CA ALA A 174 -4.85 33.93 -38.04
C ALA A 174 -5.26 33.38 -39.41
N THR A 175 -6.41 33.82 -39.91
CA THR A 175 -6.66 33.90 -41.35
C THR A 175 -7.18 35.28 -41.70
N ASN A 176 -6.31 36.11 -42.29
CA ASN A 176 -6.70 37.06 -43.32
C ASN A 176 -5.46 37.48 -44.13
N THR A 177 -5.38 36.88 -45.32
CA THR A 177 -4.85 37.42 -46.57
C THR A 177 -4.64 38.93 -46.62
N ILE A 178 -3.44 39.37 -47.02
CA ILE A 178 -3.26 40.37 -48.09
C ILE A 178 -2.02 40.00 -48.91
N TYR A 179 -2.25 39.64 -50.17
CA TYR A 179 -1.30 39.69 -51.26
C TYR A 179 -1.31 41.12 -51.81
N ASN A 180 -0.15 41.77 -51.97
CA ASN A 180 0.13 42.52 -53.19
C ASN A 180 1.61 42.88 -53.37
N PRO A 181 2.06 43.00 -54.63
CA PRO A 181 3.45 42.91 -55.04
C PRO A 181 4.12 44.27 -55.23
N SER A 182 5.45 44.25 -55.24
CA SER A 182 6.32 45.07 -56.08
C SER A 182 7.72 44.48 -56.11
#